data_AF-A0A4P9WRF4-F1
#
_entry.id   AF-A0A4P9WRF4-F1
#
_cell.length_a   1.000
_cell.length_b   1.000
_cell.length_c   1.000
_cell.angle_alpha   90.00
_cell.angle_beta   90.00
_cell.angle_gamma   90.00
#
_symmetry.space_group_name_H-M   'P 1'
#
loop_
_entity.id
_entity.type
_entity.pdbx_description
1 polymer ?
#
loop_
_entity_poly.entity_id
_entity_poly.type
_entity_poly.pdbx_seq_one_letter_code
_entity_poly.pdbx_strand_id
1 'polypeptide(L)'
;KSWEDIQIKTFSNWVNTQLKIKGYTPIQDITQDFGTGEKLIQLLEIIGNESLGRYNKNPKLRLQKIENVNTALAFIKRRDVALTNIGAEDIVDTNAKLALGLCWSLILRFVVSEISEEGLTAKEGLLLWCQRRTTPYAQDFQIKDFTFSWQDGLTFCGLIHRHRPDLIDY
;
A
#
# COMPACT_ATOMS: atom_id res chain seq x y z
N LYS A 1 -11.81 -0.86 -18.75
CA LYS A 1 -11.02 -0.28 -17.63
C LYS A 1 -9.64 -0.90 -17.69
N SER A 2 -8.59 -0.08 -17.74
CA SER A 2 -7.23 -0.60 -17.72
C SER A 2 -6.94 -1.22 -16.34
N TRP A 3 -6.09 -2.24 -16.29
CA TRP A 3 -5.53 -2.75 -15.03
C TRP A 3 -4.87 -1.62 -14.22
N GLU A 4 -4.26 -0.66 -14.92
CA GLU A 4 -3.63 0.52 -14.34
C GLU A 4 -4.64 1.41 -13.59
N ASP A 5 -5.83 1.66 -14.16
CA ASP A 5 -6.88 2.46 -13.50
C ASP A 5 -7.32 1.83 -12.17
N ILE A 6 -7.40 0.50 -12.14
CA ILE A 6 -7.76 -0.26 -10.94
C ILE A 6 -6.65 -0.12 -9.89
N GLN A 7 -5.39 -0.22 -10.30
CA GLN A 7 -4.25 -0.09 -9.41
C GLN A 7 -4.12 1.34 -8.84
N ILE A 8 -4.25 2.38 -9.67
CA ILE A 8 -4.26 3.78 -9.24
C ILE A 8 -5.34 4.00 -8.20
N LYS A 9 -6.57 3.55 -8.46
CA LYS A 9 -7.69 3.68 -7.51
C LYS A 9 -7.43 2.94 -6.21
N THR A 10 -6.93 1.71 -6.30
CA THR A 10 -6.68 0.85 -5.12
C THR A 10 -5.59 1.44 -4.24
N PHE A 11 -4.48 1.87 -4.82
CA PHE A 11 -3.38 2.48 -4.09
C PHE A 11 -3.76 3.86 -3.53
N SER A 12 -4.50 4.66 -4.29
CA SER A 12 -5.01 5.95 -3.79
C SER A 12 -5.93 5.76 -2.58
N ASN A 13 -6.83 4.75 -2.62
CA ASN A 13 -7.67 4.40 -1.49
C ASN A 13 -6.86 3.93 -0.28
N TRP A 14 -5.85 3.07 -0.49
CA TRP A 14 -4.97 2.62 0.60
C TRP A 14 -4.21 3.78 1.23
N VAL A 15 -3.64 4.70 0.44
CA VAL A 15 -2.99 5.91 0.98
C VAL A 15 -4.00 6.74 1.79
N ASN A 16 -5.23 6.89 1.29
CA ASN A 16 -6.28 7.63 1.98
C ASN A 16 -6.69 6.99 3.32
N THR A 17 -6.67 5.66 3.45
CA THR A 17 -6.91 5.02 4.76
C THR A 17 -5.82 5.36 5.77
N GLN A 18 -4.57 5.47 5.33
CA GLN A 18 -3.45 5.90 6.18
C GLN A 18 -3.56 7.38 6.54
N LEU A 19 -3.72 8.27 5.55
CA LEU A 19 -3.80 9.72 5.76
C LEU A 19 -4.94 10.11 6.72
N LYS A 20 -6.07 9.38 6.66
CA LYS A 20 -7.22 9.57 7.56
C LYS A 20 -6.85 9.38 9.04
N ILE A 21 -5.89 8.51 9.38
CA ILE A 21 -5.45 8.25 10.77
C ILE A 21 -4.97 9.54 11.44
N LYS A 22 -4.33 10.44 10.68
CA LYS A 22 -3.83 11.73 11.17
C LYS A 22 -4.70 12.93 10.74
N GLY A 23 -5.85 12.67 10.11
CA GLY A 23 -6.76 13.72 9.63
C GLY A 23 -6.22 14.54 8.45
N TYR A 24 -5.28 14.00 7.68
CA TYR A 24 -4.78 14.68 6.48
C TYR A 24 -5.81 14.65 5.35
N THR A 25 -5.75 15.65 4.48
CA THR A 25 -6.61 15.69 3.28
C THR A 25 -6.33 14.48 2.38
N PRO A 26 -7.38 13.86 1.80
CA PRO A 26 -7.21 12.71 0.92
C PRO A 26 -6.59 13.12 -0.42
N ILE A 27 -5.92 12.16 -1.05
CA ILE A 27 -5.45 12.24 -2.43
C ILE A 27 -6.54 11.75 -3.39
N GLN A 28 -6.48 12.21 -4.64
CA GLN A 28 -7.36 11.77 -5.72
C GLN A 28 -6.65 10.76 -6.63
N ASP A 29 -5.40 11.05 -6.97
CA ASP A 29 -4.58 10.24 -7.87
C ASP A 29 -3.16 10.17 -7.33
N ILE A 30 -2.76 8.98 -6.88
CA ILE A 30 -1.44 8.74 -6.34
C ILE A 30 -0.29 9.09 -7.29
N THR A 31 -0.50 8.99 -8.61
CA THR A 31 0.54 9.29 -9.62
C THR A 31 0.83 10.80 -9.73
N GLN A 32 -0.16 11.62 -9.37
CA GLN A 32 -0.08 13.09 -9.42
C GLN A 32 0.22 13.67 -8.03
N ASP A 33 -0.53 13.23 -7.01
CA ASP A 33 -0.48 13.80 -5.67
C ASP A 33 0.84 13.51 -4.94
N PHE A 34 1.51 12.40 -5.27
CA PHE A 34 2.87 12.12 -4.79
C PHE A 34 3.92 13.07 -5.37
N GLY A 35 3.67 13.66 -6.55
CA GLY A 35 4.62 14.58 -7.19
C GLY A 35 4.90 15.85 -6.41
N THR A 36 4.07 16.20 -5.43
CA THR A 36 4.36 17.29 -4.48
C THR A 36 5.36 16.91 -3.39
N GLY A 37 5.56 15.60 -3.15
CA GLY A 37 6.32 15.04 -2.04
C GLY A 37 5.67 15.17 -0.66
N GLU A 38 4.74 16.10 -0.46
CA GLU A 38 4.08 16.32 0.83
C GLU A 38 3.26 15.10 1.28
N LYS A 39 2.40 14.57 0.40
CA LYS A 39 1.56 13.40 0.69
C LYS A 39 2.36 12.12 0.89
N LEU A 40 3.47 12.00 0.14
CA LEU A 40 4.39 10.89 0.29
C LEU A 40 5.09 10.93 1.66
N ILE A 41 5.59 12.09 2.09
CA ILE A 41 6.17 12.24 3.43
C ILE A 41 5.14 11.92 4.52
N GLN A 42 3.94 12.51 4.44
CA GLN A 42 2.86 12.27 5.41
C GLN A 42 2.52 10.78 5.53
N LEU A 43 2.46 10.07 4.42
CA LEU A 43 2.26 8.62 4.40
C LEU A 43 3.42 7.89 5.12
N LEU A 44 4.67 8.22 4.78
CA LEU A 44 5.86 7.59 5.38
C LEU A 44 5.95 7.80 6.89
N GLU A 45 5.59 8.99 7.37
CA GLU A 45 5.55 9.27 8.82
C GLU A 45 4.55 8.37 9.55
N ILE A 46 3.42 8.07 8.91
CA ILE A 46 2.36 7.22 9.47
C ILE A 46 2.78 5.75 9.47
N ILE A 47 3.15 5.21 8.30
CA ILE A 47 3.48 3.77 8.17
C ILE A 47 4.84 3.43 8.80
N GLY A 48 5.75 4.39 8.87
CA GLY A 48 7.07 4.23 9.48
C GLY A 48 7.11 4.56 10.97
N ASN A 49 6.02 5.14 11.51
CA ASN A 49 5.90 5.63 12.88
C ASN A 49 7.09 6.50 13.32
N GLU A 50 7.55 7.38 12.44
CA GLU A 50 8.73 8.22 12.64
C GLU A 50 8.56 9.56 11.92
N SER A 51 8.90 10.67 12.58
CA SER A 51 8.89 12.01 11.95
C SER A 51 10.02 12.14 10.92
N LEU A 52 9.71 12.62 9.72
CA LEU A 52 10.71 12.94 8.69
C LEU A 52 11.26 14.37 8.84
N GLY A 53 10.80 15.11 9.86
CA GLY A 53 11.29 16.43 10.19
C GLY A 53 10.57 17.53 9.43
N ARG A 54 11.27 18.64 9.14
CA ARG A 54 10.69 19.77 8.39
C ARG A 54 10.77 19.49 6.90
N TYR A 55 9.67 19.73 6.20
CA TYR A 55 9.55 19.67 4.75
C TYR A 55 8.68 20.83 4.24
N ASN A 56 8.73 21.09 2.93
CA ASN A 56 7.97 22.16 2.30
C ASN A 56 6.47 21.82 2.28
N LYS A 57 5.64 22.57 3.01
CA LYS A 57 4.18 22.46 2.95
C LYS A 57 3.63 23.29 1.80
N ASN A 58 2.67 22.77 1.04
CA ASN A 58 2.13 23.41 -0.16
C ASN A 58 3.22 23.88 -1.16
N PRO A 59 4.14 22.99 -1.59
CA PRO A 59 5.27 23.37 -2.44
C PRO A 59 4.78 23.80 -3.83
N LYS A 60 5.09 25.04 -4.21
CA LYS A 60 4.74 25.60 -5.52
C LYS A 60 5.87 25.45 -6.54
N LEU A 61 7.11 25.59 -6.08
CA LEU A 61 8.29 25.50 -6.93
C LEU A 61 8.69 24.04 -7.14
N ARG A 62 9.09 23.68 -8.36
CA ARG A 62 9.57 22.32 -8.68
C ARG A 62 10.74 21.90 -7.78
N LEU A 63 11.65 22.83 -7.46
CA LEU A 63 12.76 22.58 -6.54
C LEU A 63 12.27 22.11 -5.15
N GLN A 64 11.26 22.77 -4.58
CA GLN A 64 10.70 22.39 -3.27
C GLN A 64 10.05 21.01 -3.29
N LYS A 65 9.40 20.65 -4.42
CA LYS A 65 8.83 19.31 -4.61
C LYS A 65 9.94 18.24 -4.67
N ILE A 66 11.02 18.51 -5.40
CA ILE A 66 12.20 17.63 -5.48
C ILE A 66 12.83 17.46 -4.10
N GLU A 67 13.01 18.53 -3.32
CA GLU A 67 13.52 18.46 -1.96
C GLU A 67 12.66 17.54 -1.08
N ASN A 68 11.33 17.71 -1.11
CA ASN A 68 10.42 16.84 -0.36
C ASN A 68 10.53 15.38 -0.79
N VAL A 69 10.50 15.11 -2.10
CA VAL A 69 10.59 13.74 -2.60
C VAL A 69 11.97 13.12 -2.24
N ASN A 70 13.05 13.88 -2.31
CA ASN A 70 14.37 13.40 -1.86
C ASN A 70 14.38 13.04 -0.37
N THR A 71 13.76 13.84 0.50
CA THR A 71 13.58 13.50 1.92
C THR A 71 12.83 12.17 2.08
N ALA A 72 11.75 11.97 1.32
CA ALA A 72 10.99 10.73 1.32
C ALA A 72 11.82 9.53 0.82
N LEU A 73 12.49 9.65 -0.33
CA LEU A 73 13.31 8.57 -0.89
C LEU A 73 14.49 8.20 0.03
N ALA A 74 15.10 9.18 0.70
CA ALA A 74 16.16 8.92 1.68
C ALA A 74 15.65 8.10 2.87
N PHE A 75 14.46 8.42 3.38
CA PHE A 75 13.80 7.63 4.43
C PHE A 75 13.51 6.20 3.95
N ILE A 76 12.96 6.04 2.75
CA ILE A 76 12.62 4.75 2.16
C ILE A 76 13.87 3.86 2.03
N LYS A 77 14.98 4.43 1.53
CA LYS A 77 16.27 3.74 1.43
C LYS A 77 16.81 3.30 2.80
N ARG A 78 16.66 4.12 3.83
CA ARG A 78 17.07 3.78 5.22
C ARG A 78 16.24 2.64 5.81
N ARG A 79 15.01 2.44 5.34
CA ARG A 79 14.11 1.35 5.77
C ARG A 79 14.29 0.06 4.94
N ASP A 80 15.38 -0.02 4.18
CA ASP A 80 15.77 -1.20 3.38
C ASP A 80 14.78 -1.54 2.24
N VAL A 81 14.20 -0.50 1.64
CA VAL A 81 13.40 -0.64 0.42
C VAL A 81 14.26 -0.31 -0.79
N ALA A 82 14.34 -1.26 -1.72
CA ALA A 82 15.07 -1.05 -2.98
C ALA A 82 14.34 -0.04 -3.88
N LEU A 83 15.03 1.04 -4.23
CA LEU A 83 14.57 2.09 -5.14
C LEU A 83 15.22 1.93 -6.52
N THR A 84 15.14 0.74 -7.12
CA THR A 84 15.74 0.47 -8.43
C THR A 84 15.10 1.35 -9.50
N ASN A 85 15.87 2.30 -10.03
CA ASN A 85 15.46 3.25 -11.08
C ASN A 85 14.33 4.20 -10.67
N ILE A 86 14.27 4.63 -9.40
CA ILE A 86 13.34 5.68 -8.94
C ILE A 86 14.13 6.89 -8.45
N GLY A 87 14.09 7.98 -9.21
CA GLY A 87 14.59 9.30 -8.83
C GLY A 87 13.49 10.23 -8.32
N ALA A 88 13.88 11.38 -7.75
CA ALA A 88 12.91 12.36 -7.28
C ALA A 88 12.17 13.03 -8.44
N GLU A 89 12.87 13.30 -9.53
CA GLU A 89 12.34 13.85 -10.77
C GLU A 89 11.24 12.97 -11.36
N ASP A 90 11.42 11.65 -11.34
CA ASP A 90 10.42 10.69 -11.84
C ASP A 90 9.07 10.82 -11.14
N ILE A 91 9.10 11.04 -9.81
CA ILE A 91 7.89 11.20 -9.01
C ILE A 91 7.31 12.60 -9.19
N VAL A 92 8.15 13.64 -9.18
CA VAL A 92 7.71 15.03 -9.35
C VAL A 92 7.10 15.28 -10.73
N ASP A 93 7.67 14.67 -11.77
CA ASP A 93 7.22 14.77 -13.15
C ASP A 93 6.18 13.68 -13.50
N THR A 94 5.62 13.01 -12.48
CA THR A 94 4.41 12.18 -12.54
C THR A 94 4.51 10.92 -13.39
N ASN A 95 5.65 10.22 -13.33
CA ASN A 95 5.80 8.91 -13.95
C ASN A 95 4.92 7.88 -13.23
N ALA A 96 3.75 7.59 -13.81
CA ALA A 96 2.74 6.71 -13.22
C ALA A 96 3.30 5.33 -12.84
N LYS A 97 4.08 4.70 -13.72
CA LYS A 97 4.68 3.38 -13.47
C LYS A 97 5.58 3.39 -12.24
N LEU A 98 6.41 4.42 -12.09
CA LEU A 98 7.35 4.53 -10.96
C LEU A 98 6.63 4.95 -9.68
N ALA A 99 5.61 5.80 -9.74
CA ALA A 99 4.79 6.14 -8.57
C ALA A 99 4.01 4.92 -8.04
N LEU A 100 3.40 4.13 -8.92
CA LEU A 100 2.71 2.90 -8.55
C LEU A 100 3.69 1.84 -8.01
N GLY A 101 4.85 1.68 -8.66
CA GLY A 101 5.92 0.80 -8.20
C GLY A 101 6.44 1.19 -6.82
N LEU A 102 6.62 2.49 -6.57
CA LEU A 102 7.02 3.01 -5.26
C LEU A 102 5.97 2.68 -4.20
N CYS A 103 4.69 2.99 -4.44
CA CYS A 103 3.62 2.68 -3.49
C CYS A 103 3.53 1.17 -3.20
N TRP A 104 3.68 0.34 -4.23
CA TRP A 104 3.69 -1.11 -4.06
C TRP A 104 4.82 -1.58 -3.15
N SER A 105 6.04 -1.07 -3.35
CA SER A 105 7.19 -1.38 -2.50
C SER A 105 6.96 -0.96 -1.03
N LEU A 106 6.27 0.17 -0.81
CA LEU A 106 5.89 0.60 0.54
C LEU A 106 4.87 -0.35 1.18
N ILE A 107 3.83 -0.75 0.46
CA ILE A 107 2.84 -1.71 0.97
C ILE A 107 3.52 -3.03 1.33
N LEU A 108 4.39 -3.54 0.46
CA LEU A 108 5.13 -4.77 0.74
C LEU A 108 5.99 -4.66 2.00
N ARG A 109 6.74 -3.55 2.15
CA ARG A 109 7.68 -3.39 3.28
C ARG A 109 7.03 -3.07 4.62
N PHE A 110 5.93 -2.31 4.63
CA PHE A 110 5.36 -1.79 5.88
C PHE A 110 4.06 -2.50 6.28
N VAL A 111 3.41 -3.23 5.37
CA VAL A 111 2.16 -3.94 5.67
C VAL A 111 2.35 -5.45 5.58
N VAL A 112 3.02 -5.93 4.51
CA VAL A 112 3.07 -7.37 4.25
C VAL A 112 4.26 -8.03 4.93
N SER A 113 5.45 -7.41 4.95
CA SER A 113 6.67 -8.10 5.41
C SER A 113 6.68 -8.48 6.89
N GLU A 114 5.85 -7.83 7.71
CA GLU A 114 5.73 -8.16 9.14
C GLU A 114 4.80 -9.36 9.40
N ILE A 115 4.07 -9.82 8.38
CA ILE A 115 3.17 -10.97 8.48
C ILE A 115 4.00 -12.25 8.57
N SER A 116 3.70 -13.08 9.57
CA SER A 116 4.29 -14.39 9.79
C SER A 116 3.22 -15.37 10.24
N GLU A 117 3.15 -16.53 9.60
CA GLU A 117 2.25 -17.62 9.95
C GLU A 117 3.03 -18.94 9.89
N GLU A 118 3.09 -19.68 11.00
CA GLU A 118 3.76 -20.99 11.11
C GLU A 118 5.19 -21.02 10.53
N GLY A 119 5.94 -19.91 10.62
CA GLY A 119 7.30 -19.79 10.12
C GLY A 119 7.44 -19.35 8.66
N LEU A 120 6.34 -19.25 7.91
CA LEU A 120 6.31 -18.57 6.61
C LEU A 120 6.09 -17.07 6.80
N THR A 121 6.72 -16.25 5.96
CA THR A 121 6.71 -14.78 6.10
C THR A 121 6.09 -14.10 4.89
N ALA A 122 5.75 -12.82 5.06
CA ALA A 122 5.27 -11.93 4.02
C ALA A 122 4.10 -12.51 3.23
N LYS A 123 4.26 -12.66 1.91
CA LYS A 123 3.21 -13.15 1.01
C LYS A 123 2.83 -14.60 1.29
N GLU A 124 3.80 -15.46 1.60
CA GLU A 124 3.57 -16.88 1.86
C GLU A 124 2.87 -17.07 3.21
N GLY A 125 3.32 -16.34 4.23
CA GLY A 125 2.66 -16.29 5.54
C GLY A 125 1.21 -15.81 5.43
N LEU A 126 0.95 -14.74 4.67
CA LEU A 126 -0.42 -14.24 4.45
C LEU A 126 -1.30 -15.26 3.70
N LEU A 127 -0.75 -15.95 2.70
CA LEU A 127 -1.49 -16.97 1.96
C LEU A 127 -1.86 -18.15 2.86
N LEU A 128 -0.89 -18.63 3.64
CA LEU A 128 -1.10 -19.71 4.61
C LEU A 128 -2.13 -19.30 5.67
N TRP A 129 -2.03 -18.07 6.20
CA TRP A 129 -3.01 -17.54 7.15
C TRP A 129 -4.42 -17.59 6.54
N CYS A 130 -4.60 -17.15 5.30
CA CYS A 130 -5.91 -17.20 4.64
C CYS A 130 -6.44 -18.64 4.55
N GLN A 131 -5.59 -19.60 4.16
CA GLN A 131 -5.94 -21.02 4.06
C GLN A 131 -6.32 -21.63 5.43
N ARG A 132 -5.55 -21.31 6.47
CA ARG A 132 -5.81 -21.79 7.85
C ARG A 132 -7.13 -21.25 8.39
N ARG A 133 -7.41 -19.97 8.17
CA ARG A 133 -8.65 -19.35 8.66
C ARG A 133 -9.88 -19.89 7.93
N THR A 134 -9.75 -20.24 6.66
CA THR A 134 -10.88 -20.71 5.83
C THR A 134 -11.01 -22.23 5.74
N THR A 135 -10.25 -23.00 6.52
CA THR A 135 -10.35 -24.48 6.54
C THR A 135 -11.80 -25.00 6.73
N PRO A 136 -12.68 -24.38 7.55
CA PRO A 136 -14.08 -24.81 7.67
C PRO A 136 -14.95 -24.63 6.40
N TYR A 137 -14.47 -23.89 5.40
CA TYR A 137 -15.16 -23.58 4.14
C TYR A 137 -14.50 -24.26 2.93
N ALA A 138 -13.63 -25.25 3.16
CA ALA A 138 -12.82 -25.88 2.13
C ALA A 138 -13.64 -26.63 1.07
N GLN A 139 -14.90 -26.97 1.36
CA GLN A 139 -15.84 -27.53 0.39
C GLN A 139 -16.36 -26.50 -0.62
N ASP A 140 -16.34 -25.20 -0.29
CA ASP A 140 -16.90 -24.14 -1.13
C ASP A 140 -15.84 -23.54 -2.05
N PHE A 141 -14.60 -23.38 -1.57
CA PHE A 141 -13.49 -22.78 -2.33
C PHE A 141 -12.12 -23.25 -1.84
N GLN A 142 -11.09 -22.98 -2.63
CA GLN A 142 -9.68 -23.22 -2.27
C GLN A 142 -8.82 -22.00 -2.58
N ILE A 143 -8.02 -21.57 -1.61
CA ILE A 143 -7.12 -20.42 -1.77
C ILE A 143 -5.75 -20.91 -2.26
N LYS A 144 -5.38 -20.58 -3.50
CA LYS A 144 -4.09 -20.97 -4.12
C LYS A 144 -3.21 -19.78 -4.50
N ASP A 145 -3.81 -18.61 -4.67
CA ASP A 145 -3.15 -17.38 -5.11
C ASP A 145 -3.86 -16.15 -4.54
N PHE A 146 -3.39 -14.94 -4.91
CA PHE A 146 -4.05 -13.66 -4.63
C PHE A 146 -4.72 -13.09 -5.88
N THR A 147 -5.14 -13.95 -6.81
CA THR A 147 -5.75 -13.57 -8.08
C THR A 147 -7.05 -14.35 -8.31
N PHE A 148 -6.99 -15.55 -8.87
CA PHE A 148 -8.16 -16.31 -9.29
C PHE A 148 -8.97 -16.82 -8.12
N SER A 149 -8.31 -17.16 -7.01
CA SER A 149 -8.95 -17.71 -5.80
C SER A 149 -9.91 -16.74 -5.10
N TRP A 150 -9.99 -15.49 -5.56
CA TRP A 150 -10.75 -14.40 -4.92
C TRP A 150 -11.81 -13.79 -5.83
N GLN A 151 -11.92 -14.27 -7.07
CA GLN A 151 -12.76 -13.63 -8.11
C GLN A 151 -14.26 -13.81 -7.89
N ASP A 152 -14.67 -14.95 -7.33
CA ASP A 152 -16.08 -15.25 -7.03
C ASP A 152 -16.59 -14.60 -5.74
N GLY A 153 -15.68 -14.05 -4.92
CA GLY A 153 -15.99 -13.39 -3.66
C GLY A 153 -16.20 -14.32 -2.46
N LEU A 154 -16.26 -15.64 -2.65
CA LEU A 154 -16.53 -16.60 -1.56
C LEU A 154 -15.39 -16.60 -0.53
N THR A 155 -14.15 -16.51 -1.00
CA THR A 155 -12.97 -16.42 -0.11
C THR A 155 -13.07 -15.22 0.84
N PHE A 156 -13.54 -14.06 0.37
CA PHE A 156 -13.74 -12.90 1.24
C PHE A 156 -14.87 -13.15 2.25
N CYS A 157 -15.98 -13.74 1.82
CA CYS A 157 -17.11 -14.07 2.69
C CYS A 157 -16.69 -15.07 3.77
N GLY A 158 -15.99 -16.15 3.41
CA GLY A 158 -15.52 -17.15 4.37
C GLY A 158 -14.57 -16.55 5.41
N LEU A 159 -13.67 -15.64 5.00
CA LEU A 159 -12.79 -14.92 5.93
C LEU A 159 -13.57 -14.01 6.89
N ILE A 160 -14.57 -13.27 6.41
CA ILE A 160 -15.39 -12.41 7.27
C ILE A 160 -16.20 -13.26 8.24
N HIS A 161 -16.94 -14.24 7.74
CA HIS A 161 -17.80 -15.12 8.56
C HIS A 161 -16.96 -15.86 9.62
N ARG A 162 -15.74 -16.30 9.29
CA ARG A 162 -14.83 -16.95 10.25
C ARG A 162 -14.50 -16.09 11.48
N HIS A 163 -14.35 -14.77 11.30
CA HIS A 163 -13.93 -13.84 12.34
C HIS A 163 -15.10 -13.12 13.01
N ARG A 164 -16.17 -12.86 12.23
CA ARG A 164 -17.36 -12.12 12.63
C ARG A 164 -18.59 -12.76 11.98
N PRO A 165 -19.03 -13.92 12.51
CA PRO A 165 -20.15 -14.67 11.92
C PRO A 165 -21.48 -13.90 12.00
N ASP A 166 -21.56 -12.89 12.85
CA ASP A 166 -22.73 -12.03 13.02
C ASP A 166 -22.94 -10.99 11.91
N LEU A 167 -21.93 -10.74 11.06
CA LEU A 167 -22.00 -9.68 10.04
C LEU A 167 -22.56 -10.13 8.70
N ILE A 168 -22.48 -11.42 8.38
CA ILE A 168 -22.96 -11.99 7.13
C ILE A 168 -23.58 -13.35 7.39
N ASP A 169 -24.71 -13.59 6.73
CA ASP A 169 -25.28 -14.93 6.59
C ASP A 169 -24.57 -15.60 5.41
N TYR A 170 -23.71 -16.58 5.71
CA TYR A 170 -22.82 -17.23 4.76
C TYR A 170 -23.49 -18.42 4.07
#